data_AF-A0A378JMA0-F1
#
_entry.id   AF-A0A378JMA0-F1
#
_cell.length_a   1.000
_cell.length_b   1.000
_cell.length_c   1.000
_cell.angle_alpha   90.00
_cell.angle_beta   90.00
_cell.angle_gamma   90.00
#
_symmetry.space_group_name_H-M   'P 1'
#
loop_
_entity.id
_entity.type
_entity.pdbx_description
1 polymer ?
#
loop_
_entity_poly.entity_id
_entity_poly.type
_entity_poly.pdbx_seq_one_letter_code
_entity_poly.pdbx_strand_id
1 'polypeptide(L)'
;MKFKLKGLKHAPSASLGKFFTTIPPTTTILNLSCSRLFNKEIEDLLNAFKLIPPTVTVLNLSGNMLGNMATESLVKLVAAVPESIQTISLRRNNLGNKNLYDLASVFSALAPNVKKLILSNNQFKFKKIPDLQDAFKAIPQSVTDLDLSKSSLNLLSIKKLNQLKDTLPHIQTVILSREEIEKMSANHRLALASLFPNLKKAVFIDKNGKLLNPMLTVRLTHTLGLKASPPSLLQQASIFAALNKDKVNKSKIALNDEAKEYIAAVSTFSN
;
A
#
# COMPACT_ATOMS: atom_id res chain seq x y z
N MET A 1 -4.91 -17.66 -5.72
CA MET A 1 -3.60 -18.32 -5.47
C MET A 1 -2.46 -17.27 -5.55
N LYS A 2 -1.47 -17.33 -4.66
CA LYS A 2 -0.32 -16.41 -4.67
C LYS A 2 0.91 -17.09 -5.28
N PHE A 3 1.53 -16.45 -6.27
CA PHE A 3 2.72 -16.96 -6.93
C PHE A 3 3.85 -15.94 -6.88
N LYS A 4 5.07 -16.40 -6.56
CA LYS A 4 6.29 -15.58 -6.51
C LYS A 4 7.21 -16.04 -7.63
N LEU A 5 7.47 -15.18 -8.61
CA LEU A 5 8.53 -15.43 -9.58
C LEU A 5 9.89 -15.24 -8.88
N LYS A 6 10.67 -16.33 -8.85
CA LYS A 6 12.02 -16.39 -8.28
C LYS A 6 13.07 -16.32 -9.40
N GLY A 7 14.31 -15.99 -9.08
CA GLY A 7 15.43 -15.99 -10.03
C GLY A 7 15.57 -14.73 -10.91
N LEU A 8 14.51 -13.92 -11.06
CA LEU A 8 14.51 -12.71 -11.89
C LEU A 8 15.65 -11.72 -11.60
N LYS A 9 16.10 -11.64 -10.34
CA LYS A 9 17.16 -10.73 -9.88
C LYS A 9 18.47 -10.86 -10.67
N HIS A 10 18.82 -12.08 -11.06
CA HIS A 10 20.07 -12.41 -11.74
C HIS A 10 19.86 -12.86 -13.20
N ALA A 11 18.60 -13.07 -13.61
CA ALA A 11 18.25 -13.47 -14.96
C ALA A 11 18.61 -12.38 -15.99
N PRO A 12 19.20 -12.72 -17.15
CA PRO A 12 19.33 -11.80 -18.28
C PRO A 12 17.94 -11.33 -18.77
N SER A 13 17.84 -10.09 -19.26
CA SER A 13 16.58 -9.50 -19.72
C SER A 13 15.89 -10.36 -20.80
N ALA A 14 16.64 -10.84 -21.79
CA ALA A 14 16.13 -11.73 -22.85
C ALA A 14 15.53 -13.06 -22.35
N SER A 15 15.82 -13.47 -21.11
CA SER A 15 15.28 -14.71 -20.54
C SER A 15 13.97 -14.51 -19.77
N LEU A 16 13.53 -13.26 -19.54
CA LEU A 16 12.35 -12.96 -18.73
C LEU A 16 11.10 -13.69 -19.22
N GLY A 17 10.89 -13.80 -20.54
CA GLY A 17 9.77 -14.53 -21.11
C GLY A 17 9.66 -15.97 -20.58
N LYS A 18 10.79 -16.69 -20.46
CA LYS A 18 10.84 -18.06 -19.93
C LYS A 18 10.40 -18.16 -18.48
N PHE A 19 10.63 -17.13 -17.67
CA PHE A 19 10.14 -17.10 -16.29
C PHE A 19 8.63 -16.86 -16.25
N PHE A 20 8.13 -15.94 -17.07
CA PHE A 20 6.72 -15.57 -17.03
C PHE A 20 5.80 -16.67 -17.58
N THR A 21 6.25 -17.52 -18.51
CA THR A 21 5.48 -18.71 -18.94
C THR A 21 5.30 -19.74 -17.82
N THR A 22 6.08 -19.68 -16.74
CA THR A 22 5.91 -20.58 -15.58
C THR A 22 4.82 -20.15 -14.61
N ILE A 23 4.22 -18.96 -14.80
CA ILE A 23 3.16 -18.48 -13.92
C ILE A 23 1.92 -19.37 -14.09
N PRO A 24 1.44 -20.05 -13.03
CA PRO A 24 0.26 -20.88 -13.16
C PRO A 24 -0.96 -20.05 -13.58
N PRO A 25 -1.82 -20.56 -14.48
CA PRO A 25 -3.01 -19.83 -14.95
C PRO A 25 -4.06 -19.61 -13.85
N THR A 26 -3.92 -20.23 -12.68
CA THR A 26 -4.76 -20.03 -11.50
C THR A 26 -4.23 -18.92 -10.56
N THR A 27 -3.13 -18.27 -10.92
CA THR A 27 -2.52 -17.20 -10.12
C THR A 27 -3.43 -15.98 -10.07
N THR A 28 -3.73 -15.50 -8.86
CA THR A 28 -4.50 -14.26 -8.63
C THR A 28 -3.62 -13.14 -8.07
N ILE A 29 -2.54 -13.49 -7.38
CA ILE A 29 -1.56 -12.56 -6.82
C ILE A 29 -0.18 -12.90 -7.36
N LEU A 30 0.36 -12.05 -8.23
CA LEU A 30 1.71 -12.21 -8.77
C LEU A 30 2.68 -11.34 -8.00
N ASN A 31 3.73 -11.96 -7.47
CA ASN A 31 4.77 -11.28 -6.72
C ASN A 31 6.09 -11.22 -7.50
N LEU A 32 6.45 -10.01 -7.94
CA LEU A 32 7.72 -9.69 -8.61
C LEU A 32 8.67 -8.86 -7.73
N SER A 33 8.39 -8.77 -6.42
CA SER A 33 9.21 -7.99 -5.48
C SER A 33 10.69 -8.39 -5.45
N CYS A 34 11.58 -7.45 -5.16
CA CYS A 34 13.02 -7.70 -4.95
C CYS A 34 13.72 -8.39 -6.14
N SER A 35 13.26 -8.12 -7.36
CA SER A 35 13.76 -8.72 -8.62
C SER A 35 14.69 -7.80 -9.40
N ARG A 36 15.03 -6.62 -8.85
CA ARG A 36 15.86 -5.59 -9.49
C ARG A 36 15.35 -5.16 -10.87
N LEU A 37 14.03 -5.08 -11.07
CA LEU A 37 13.47 -4.77 -12.41
C LEU A 37 13.98 -3.45 -13.02
N PHE A 38 14.47 -2.50 -12.21
CA PHE A 38 15.10 -1.27 -12.72
C PHE A 38 16.30 -1.51 -13.66
N ASN A 39 16.95 -2.68 -13.58
CA ASN A 39 18.13 -3.02 -14.37
C ASN A 39 17.84 -3.93 -15.57
N LYS A 40 16.56 -4.15 -15.88
CA LYS A 40 16.14 -4.94 -17.04
C LYS A 40 15.87 -4.02 -18.22
N GLU A 41 16.10 -4.55 -19.41
CA GLU A 41 15.74 -3.87 -20.64
C GLU A 41 14.23 -3.69 -20.71
N ILE A 42 13.79 -2.49 -21.07
CA ILE A 42 12.37 -2.15 -21.02
C ILE A 42 11.56 -3.02 -21.98
N GLU A 43 12.03 -3.23 -23.21
CA GLU A 43 11.31 -4.03 -24.21
C GLU A 43 11.13 -5.50 -23.76
N ASP A 44 12.12 -6.07 -23.08
CA ASP A 44 12.01 -7.42 -22.50
C ASP A 44 10.99 -7.48 -21.35
N LEU A 45 10.92 -6.44 -20.52
CA LEU A 45 9.89 -6.33 -19.47
C LEU A 45 8.49 -6.20 -20.07
N LEU A 46 8.33 -5.37 -21.10
CA LEU A 46 7.05 -5.18 -21.77
C LEU A 46 6.57 -6.50 -22.39
N ASN A 47 7.46 -7.23 -23.06
CA ASN A 47 7.13 -8.54 -23.62
C ASN A 47 6.83 -9.59 -22.55
N ALA A 48 7.52 -9.56 -21.41
CA ALA A 48 7.23 -10.43 -20.29
C ALA A 48 5.87 -10.11 -19.63
N PHE A 49 5.51 -8.83 -19.49
CA PHE A 49 4.24 -8.42 -18.86
C PHE A 49 3.01 -8.88 -19.67
N LYS A 50 3.13 -8.99 -21.00
CA LYS A 50 2.08 -9.59 -21.86
C LYS A 50 1.79 -11.05 -21.52
N LEU A 51 2.71 -11.76 -20.86
CA LEU A 51 2.57 -13.16 -20.47
C LEU A 51 1.95 -13.34 -19.07
N ILE A 52 1.62 -12.25 -18.37
CA ILE A 52 0.94 -12.32 -17.07
C ILE A 52 -0.48 -12.87 -17.31
N PRO A 53 -0.91 -13.95 -16.63
CA PRO A 53 -2.24 -14.50 -16.81
C PRO A 53 -3.34 -13.49 -16.46
N PRO A 54 -4.46 -13.46 -17.21
CA PRO A 54 -5.56 -12.51 -16.97
C PRO A 54 -6.28 -12.76 -15.63
N THR A 55 -6.04 -13.90 -14.98
CA THR A 55 -6.55 -14.19 -13.63
C THR A 55 -5.84 -13.39 -12.54
N VAL A 56 -4.68 -12.80 -12.84
CA VAL A 56 -3.93 -12.00 -11.87
C VAL A 56 -4.64 -10.67 -11.68
N THR A 57 -4.98 -10.35 -10.43
CA THR A 57 -5.62 -9.08 -10.05
C THR A 57 -4.77 -8.23 -9.11
N VAL A 58 -3.71 -8.82 -8.54
CA VAL A 58 -2.76 -8.13 -7.66
C VAL A 58 -1.33 -8.31 -8.17
N LEU A 59 -0.67 -7.20 -8.48
CA LEU A 59 0.74 -7.17 -8.89
C LEU A 59 1.61 -6.52 -7.83
N ASN A 60 2.57 -7.27 -7.30
CA ASN A 60 3.54 -6.74 -6.33
C ASN A 60 4.90 -6.47 -6.99
N LEU A 61 5.23 -5.20 -7.20
CA LEU A 61 6.50 -4.69 -7.72
C LEU A 61 7.42 -4.14 -6.62
N SER A 62 7.19 -4.50 -5.36
CA SER A 62 7.92 -3.89 -4.23
C SER A 62 9.43 -4.12 -4.29
N GLY A 63 10.25 -3.15 -3.88
CA GLY A 63 11.69 -3.39 -3.71
C GLY A 63 12.44 -3.63 -5.02
N ASN A 64 11.97 -3.09 -6.14
CA ASN A 64 12.61 -3.19 -7.45
C ASN A 64 13.46 -1.98 -7.82
N MET A 65 13.61 -1.01 -6.91
CA MET A 65 14.36 0.23 -7.11
C MET A 65 13.89 1.02 -8.34
N LEU A 66 12.59 0.97 -8.65
CA LEU A 66 12.02 1.58 -9.86
C LEU A 66 12.26 3.10 -9.94
N GLY A 67 12.45 3.78 -8.80
CA GLY A 67 12.87 5.18 -8.75
C GLY A 67 14.24 5.46 -9.38
N ASN A 68 15.05 4.44 -9.66
CA ASN A 68 16.33 4.56 -10.38
C ASN A 68 16.18 4.30 -11.88
N MET A 69 15.00 3.88 -12.35
CA MET A 69 14.73 3.66 -13.77
C MET A 69 14.55 5.01 -14.48
N ALA A 70 14.96 5.08 -15.75
CA ALA A 70 14.63 6.20 -16.62
C ALA A 70 13.10 6.43 -16.62
N THR A 71 12.66 7.68 -16.60
CA THR A 71 11.25 8.04 -16.45
C THR A 71 10.39 7.44 -17.53
N GLU A 72 10.80 7.60 -18.79
CA GLU A 72 10.09 7.09 -19.95
C GLU A 72 9.92 5.57 -19.86
N SER A 73 10.96 4.86 -19.43
CA SER A 73 10.90 3.41 -19.24
C SER A 73 9.95 3.01 -18.11
N LEU A 74 9.94 3.74 -16.98
CA LEU A 74 9.00 3.46 -15.90
C LEU A 74 7.55 3.76 -16.30
N VAL A 75 7.32 4.85 -17.04
CA VAL A 75 6.01 5.18 -17.61
C VAL A 75 5.54 4.06 -18.53
N LYS A 76 6.38 3.60 -19.47
CA LYS A 76 6.09 2.45 -20.35
C LYS A 76 5.77 1.18 -19.55
N LEU A 77 6.57 0.88 -18.52
CA LEU A 77 6.39 -0.31 -17.69
C LEU A 77 5.06 -0.29 -16.93
N VAL A 78 4.69 0.86 -16.35
CA VAL A 78 3.44 1.01 -15.60
C VAL A 78 2.22 1.01 -16.52
N ALA A 79 2.33 1.61 -17.71
CA ALA A 79 1.29 1.57 -18.73
C ALA A 79 1.05 0.15 -19.30
N ALA A 80 2.07 -0.71 -19.28
CA ALA A 80 1.99 -2.09 -19.75
C ALA A 80 1.46 -3.08 -18.70
N VAL A 81 1.07 -2.61 -17.52
CA VAL A 81 0.41 -3.45 -16.51
C VAL A 81 -0.94 -3.93 -17.07
N PRO A 82 -1.23 -5.24 -17.06
CA PRO A 82 -2.48 -5.76 -17.62
C PRO A 82 -3.75 -5.19 -16.97
N GLU A 83 -4.81 -5.03 -17.77
CA GLU A 83 -6.12 -4.52 -17.33
C GLU A 83 -6.85 -5.42 -16.30
N SER A 84 -6.37 -6.63 -16.05
CA SER A 84 -6.88 -7.46 -14.96
C SER A 84 -6.42 -6.97 -13.58
N ILE A 85 -5.34 -6.17 -13.51
CA ILE A 85 -4.69 -5.76 -12.26
C ILE A 85 -5.43 -4.61 -11.57
N GLN A 86 -6.12 -4.94 -10.48
CA GLN A 86 -6.85 -3.96 -9.66
C GLN A 86 -6.02 -3.41 -8.49
N THR A 87 -4.99 -4.14 -8.06
CA THR A 87 -4.08 -3.71 -6.98
C THR A 87 -2.63 -3.74 -7.44
N ILE A 88 -1.93 -2.62 -7.33
CA ILE A 88 -0.50 -2.53 -7.62
C ILE A 88 0.29 -2.08 -6.39
N SER A 89 1.40 -2.77 -6.12
CA SER A 89 2.32 -2.39 -5.06
C SER A 89 3.64 -1.89 -5.61
N LEU A 90 3.89 -0.60 -5.41
CA LEU A 90 5.14 0.10 -5.69
C LEU A 90 5.94 0.37 -4.40
N ARG A 91 5.65 -0.37 -3.33
CA ARG A 91 6.32 -0.20 -2.03
C ARG A 91 7.85 -0.34 -2.14
N ARG A 92 8.61 0.47 -1.40
CA ARG A 92 10.09 0.39 -1.36
C ARG A 92 10.75 0.50 -2.74
N ASN A 93 10.28 1.39 -3.61
CA ASN A 93 10.90 1.62 -4.92
C ASN A 93 11.72 2.90 -5.01
N ASN A 94 11.90 3.63 -3.91
CA ASN A 94 12.61 4.91 -3.87
C ASN A 94 12.02 5.95 -4.83
N LEU A 95 10.69 5.94 -5.03
CA LEU A 95 10.03 6.87 -5.95
C LEU A 95 10.21 8.34 -5.55
N GLY A 96 10.50 8.64 -4.28
CA GLY A 96 10.88 9.98 -3.84
C GLY A 96 12.12 10.56 -4.53
N ASN A 97 13.00 9.72 -5.08
CA ASN A 97 14.23 10.13 -5.78
C ASN A 97 14.00 10.59 -7.23
N LYS A 98 12.85 10.28 -7.83
CA LYS A 98 12.50 10.74 -9.19
C LYS A 98 12.38 12.27 -9.22
N ASN A 99 12.63 12.92 -10.35
CA ASN A 99 12.46 14.39 -10.43
C ASN A 99 10.96 14.78 -10.51
N LEU A 100 10.67 16.08 -10.61
CA LEU A 100 9.32 16.68 -10.59
C LEU A 100 8.35 16.06 -11.61
N TYR A 101 8.63 16.20 -12.92
CA TYR A 101 7.73 15.76 -13.99
C TYR A 101 7.63 14.24 -14.10
N ASP A 102 8.62 13.55 -13.56
CA ASP A 102 8.71 12.11 -13.65
C ASP A 102 7.61 11.39 -12.89
N LEU A 103 7.33 11.81 -11.65
CA LEU A 103 6.46 11.01 -10.78
C LEU A 103 4.98 11.20 -11.12
N ALA A 104 4.57 12.42 -11.48
CA ALA A 104 3.23 12.68 -11.96
C ALA A 104 2.94 11.88 -13.23
N SER A 105 3.85 11.89 -14.21
CA SER A 105 3.72 11.10 -15.44
C SER A 105 3.60 9.60 -15.18
N VAL A 106 4.37 9.08 -14.20
CA VAL A 106 4.29 7.68 -13.80
C VAL A 106 2.94 7.32 -13.18
N PHE A 107 2.36 8.19 -12.35
CA PHE A 107 1.04 7.92 -11.77
C PHE A 107 -0.09 8.08 -12.78
N SER A 108 -0.04 9.08 -13.67
CA SER A 108 -1.03 9.23 -14.75
C SER A 108 -1.03 8.05 -15.73
N ALA A 109 0.09 7.33 -15.85
CA ALA A 109 0.22 6.15 -16.70
C ALA A 109 -0.36 4.86 -16.09
N LEU A 110 -0.82 4.89 -14.83
CA LEU A 110 -1.49 3.74 -14.21
C LEU A 110 -2.81 3.46 -14.91
N ALA A 111 -3.06 2.18 -15.18
CA ALA A 111 -4.28 1.75 -15.86
C ALA A 111 -5.56 2.12 -15.05
N PRO A 112 -6.66 2.51 -15.73
CA PRO A 112 -7.87 3.07 -15.11
C PRO A 112 -8.70 2.04 -14.32
N ASN A 113 -8.35 0.76 -14.39
CA ASN A 113 -8.93 -0.32 -13.62
C ASN A 113 -8.27 -0.49 -12.23
N VAL A 114 -7.10 0.12 -11.99
CA VAL A 114 -6.41 0.06 -10.70
C VAL A 114 -7.25 0.77 -9.64
N LYS A 115 -7.66 0.04 -8.61
CA LYS A 115 -8.45 0.53 -7.46
C LYS A 115 -7.62 0.77 -6.21
N LYS A 116 -6.54 0.01 -6.05
CA LYS A 116 -5.65 0.10 -4.89
C LYS A 116 -4.21 0.31 -5.29
N LEU A 117 -3.62 1.38 -4.78
CA LEU A 117 -2.23 1.74 -5.00
C LEU A 117 -1.47 1.69 -3.68
N ILE A 118 -0.38 0.92 -3.64
CA ILE A 118 0.49 0.82 -2.47
C ILE A 118 1.80 1.55 -2.72
N LEU A 119 1.98 2.70 -2.08
CA LEU A 119 3.17 3.56 -2.17
C LEU A 119 4.04 3.53 -0.92
N SER A 120 3.78 2.60 0.00
CA SER A 120 4.47 2.59 1.28
C SER A 120 6.00 2.54 1.16
N ASN A 121 6.67 3.27 2.05
CA ASN A 121 8.13 3.33 2.11
C ASN A 121 8.80 3.81 0.79
N ASN A 122 8.30 4.90 0.21
CA ASN A 122 8.92 5.57 -0.95
C ASN A 122 9.61 6.92 -0.63
N GLN A 123 9.79 7.25 0.64
CA GLN A 123 10.60 8.39 1.12
C GLN A 123 10.18 9.77 0.56
N PHE A 124 8.88 10.05 0.43
CA PHE A 124 8.38 11.29 -0.18
C PHE A 124 8.78 12.59 0.55
N LYS A 125 9.29 12.51 1.78
CA LYS A 125 9.80 13.66 2.54
C LYS A 125 10.85 14.51 1.81
N PHE A 126 11.59 13.91 0.87
CA PHE A 126 12.66 14.58 0.13
C PHE A 126 12.16 15.31 -1.12
N LYS A 127 10.88 15.15 -1.50
CA LYS A 127 10.30 15.87 -2.64
C LYS A 127 10.05 17.34 -2.28
N LYS A 128 10.22 18.22 -3.27
CA LYS A 128 9.68 19.57 -3.16
C LYS A 128 8.15 19.47 -3.16
N ILE A 129 7.48 20.40 -2.48
CA ILE A 129 6.04 20.33 -2.30
C ILE A 129 5.23 20.48 -3.59
N PRO A 130 5.57 21.40 -4.52
CA PRO A 130 4.92 21.42 -5.83
C PRO A 130 4.98 20.05 -6.52
N ASP A 131 6.15 19.38 -6.48
CA ASP A 131 6.31 18.05 -7.07
C ASP A 131 5.41 16.99 -6.44
N LEU A 132 5.29 17.02 -5.12
CA LEU A 132 4.43 16.07 -4.42
C LEU A 132 2.95 16.36 -4.66
N GLN A 133 2.59 17.63 -4.81
CA GLN A 133 1.24 18.09 -5.13
C GLN A 133 0.80 17.58 -6.50
N ASP A 134 1.64 17.78 -7.53
CA ASP A 134 1.36 17.35 -8.90
C ASP A 134 1.32 15.83 -9.00
N ALA A 135 2.25 15.13 -8.33
CA ALA A 135 2.22 13.67 -8.25
C ALA A 135 0.92 13.16 -7.60
N PHE A 136 0.51 13.72 -6.46
CA PHE A 136 -0.73 13.27 -5.81
C PHE A 136 -1.98 13.51 -6.65
N LYS A 137 -2.07 14.68 -7.32
CA LYS A 137 -3.17 14.97 -8.25
C LYS A 137 -3.19 14.04 -9.47
N ALA A 138 -2.03 13.52 -9.88
CA ALA A 138 -1.90 12.59 -11.00
C ALA A 138 -2.28 11.13 -10.65
N ILE A 139 -2.54 10.80 -9.38
CA ILE A 139 -3.06 9.47 -9.03
C ILE A 139 -4.45 9.30 -9.68
N PRO A 140 -4.69 8.24 -10.48
CA PRO A 140 -5.95 8.09 -11.20
C PRO A 140 -7.16 8.06 -10.26
N GLN A 141 -8.28 8.65 -10.72
CA GLN A 141 -9.53 8.68 -9.95
C GLN A 141 -10.09 7.29 -9.63
N SER A 142 -9.69 6.27 -10.40
CA SER A 142 -10.04 4.89 -10.16
C SER A 142 -9.46 4.35 -8.85
N VAL A 143 -8.36 4.93 -8.37
CA VAL A 143 -7.70 4.55 -7.12
C VAL A 143 -8.50 5.14 -5.96
N THR A 144 -9.16 4.28 -5.19
CA THR A 144 -9.91 4.66 -3.98
C THR A 144 -9.19 4.27 -2.70
N ASP A 145 -8.23 3.35 -2.81
CA ASP A 145 -7.49 2.78 -1.68
C ASP A 145 -6.00 3.07 -1.83
N LEU A 146 -5.44 3.85 -0.91
CA LEU A 146 -4.06 4.31 -0.98
C LEU A 146 -3.27 3.95 0.28
N ASP A 147 -2.15 3.24 0.12
CA ASP A 147 -1.21 3.01 1.22
C ASP A 147 -0.03 3.98 1.15
N LEU A 148 0.03 4.88 2.14
CA LEU A 148 1.10 5.85 2.34
C LEU A 148 1.93 5.55 3.59
N SER A 149 1.76 4.38 4.21
CA SER A 149 2.52 4.01 5.39
C SER A 149 4.03 4.05 5.14
N LYS A 150 4.79 4.44 6.15
CA LYS A 150 6.26 4.52 6.17
C LYS A 150 6.80 5.49 5.12
N SER A 151 6.00 6.45 4.69
CA SER A 151 6.39 7.45 3.67
C SER A 151 6.97 8.72 4.27
N SER A 152 7.14 8.77 5.60
CA SER A 152 7.68 9.90 6.35
C SER A 152 6.86 11.19 6.22
N LEU A 153 5.55 11.10 6.02
CA LEU A 153 4.66 12.26 5.92
C LEU A 153 4.61 13.07 7.23
N ASN A 154 4.89 12.43 8.37
CA ASN A 154 5.02 13.08 9.68
C ASN A 154 6.22 14.03 9.78
N LEU A 155 7.14 14.00 8.82
CA LEU A 155 8.28 14.92 8.77
C LEU A 155 8.01 16.16 7.89
N LEU A 156 6.86 16.22 7.21
CA LEU A 156 6.42 17.44 6.53
C LEU A 156 5.88 18.43 7.57
N SER A 157 6.25 19.70 7.44
CA SER A 157 5.68 20.76 8.29
C SER A 157 4.21 20.98 7.98
N ILE A 158 3.45 21.54 8.93
CA ILE A 158 2.03 21.88 8.74
C ILE A 158 1.82 22.75 7.49
N LYS A 159 2.68 23.75 7.26
CA LYS A 159 2.62 24.59 6.05
C LYS A 159 2.70 23.76 4.77
N LYS A 160 3.60 22.79 4.72
CA LYS A 160 3.77 21.88 3.59
C LYS A 160 2.57 20.94 3.41
N LEU A 161 2.01 20.41 4.50
CA LEU A 161 0.80 19.58 4.45
C LEU A 161 -0.41 20.36 3.96
N ASN A 162 -0.59 21.61 4.43
CA ASN A 162 -1.69 22.48 3.99
C ASN A 162 -1.61 22.83 2.50
N GLN A 163 -0.41 22.86 1.91
CA GLN A 163 -0.25 23.02 0.46
C GLN A 163 -0.71 21.77 -0.34
N LEU A 164 -0.79 20.61 0.31
CA LEU A 164 -1.30 19.36 -0.26
C LEU A 164 -2.80 19.16 0.00
N LYS A 165 -3.47 20.14 0.59
CA LYS A 165 -4.92 20.08 0.84
C LYS A 165 -5.67 19.75 -0.45
N ASP A 166 -6.66 18.86 -0.35
CA ASP A 166 -7.55 18.43 -1.43
C ASP A 166 -6.84 17.82 -2.66
N THR A 167 -5.58 17.37 -2.52
CA THR A 167 -4.83 16.74 -3.63
C THR A 167 -5.27 15.32 -3.92
N LEU A 168 -5.96 14.66 -2.99
CA LEU A 168 -6.38 13.26 -3.09
C LEU A 168 -7.89 13.09 -2.85
N PRO A 169 -8.76 13.77 -3.63
CA PRO A 169 -10.19 13.84 -3.36
C PRO A 169 -10.93 12.52 -3.60
N HIS A 170 -10.37 11.61 -4.39
CA HIS A 170 -11.01 10.33 -4.73
C HIS A 170 -10.67 9.19 -3.75
N ILE A 171 -9.72 9.41 -2.84
CA ILE A 171 -9.28 8.41 -1.88
C ILE A 171 -10.33 8.27 -0.77
N GLN A 172 -10.84 7.05 -0.61
CA GLN A 172 -11.85 6.69 0.39
C GLN A 172 -11.23 5.91 1.55
N THR A 173 -10.17 5.14 1.29
CA THR A 173 -9.41 4.40 2.30
C THR A 173 -7.94 4.78 2.24
N VAL A 174 -7.37 5.19 3.38
CA VAL A 174 -5.92 5.42 3.52
C VAL A 174 -5.30 4.45 4.51
N ILE A 175 -4.11 3.93 4.20
CA ILE A 175 -3.29 3.14 5.12
C ILE A 175 -2.10 3.97 5.58
N LEU A 176 -1.92 4.09 6.90
CA LEU A 176 -0.93 4.95 7.56
C LEU A 176 -0.16 4.16 8.64
N SER A 177 1.07 4.57 8.95
CA SER A 177 1.81 3.94 10.06
C SER A 177 1.37 4.51 11.39
N ARG A 178 1.15 3.64 12.37
CA ARG A 178 0.94 4.03 13.77
C ARG A 178 2.04 4.97 14.26
N GLU A 179 3.30 4.59 14.02
CA GLU A 179 4.46 5.30 14.55
C GLU A 179 4.63 6.70 13.97
N GLU A 180 4.20 6.90 12.71
CA GLU A 180 4.24 8.22 12.07
C GLU A 180 3.12 9.11 12.62
N ILE A 181 1.92 8.57 12.80
CA ILE A 181 0.76 9.30 13.32
C ILE A 181 0.95 9.67 14.79
N GLU A 182 1.46 8.76 15.62
CA GLU A 182 1.71 9.03 17.05
C GLU A 182 2.75 10.15 17.25
N LYS A 183 3.67 10.36 16.30
CA LYS A 183 4.64 11.47 16.31
C LYS A 183 4.07 12.82 15.85
N MET A 184 2.89 12.83 15.24
CA MET A 184 2.24 14.06 14.80
C MET A 184 1.44 14.70 15.94
N SER A 185 1.48 16.03 16.04
CA SER A 185 0.52 16.78 16.86
C SER A 185 -0.89 16.76 16.25
N ALA A 186 -1.91 17.16 17.01
CA ALA A 186 -3.29 17.20 16.52
C ALA A 186 -3.43 18.01 15.21
N ASN A 187 -2.84 19.21 15.16
CA ASN A 187 -2.89 20.05 13.95
C ASN A 187 -2.16 19.43 12.76
N HIS A 188 -1.06 18.68 12.98
CA HIS A 188 -0.41 17.94 11.89
C HIS A 188 -1.30 16.83 11.35
N ARG A 189 -2.03 16.11 12.22
CA ARG A 189 -2.95 15.04 11.81
C ARG A 189 -4.14 15.59 11.04
N LEU A 190 -4.70 16.72 11.46
CA LEU A 190 -5.76 17.41 10.73
C LEU A 190 -5.28 17.94 9.36
N ALA A 191 -4.07 18.51 9.30
CA ALA A 191 -3.47 18.93 8.04
C ALA A 191 -3.23 17.73 7.10
N LEU A 192 -2.77 16.59 7.62
CA LEU A 192 -2.64 15.34 6.85
C LEU A 192 -4.01 14.83 6.36
N ALA A 193 -5.02 14.86 7.22
CA ALA A 193 -6.38 14.44 6.86
C ALA A 193 -6.96 15.32 5.74
N SER A 194 -6.60 16.61 5.70
CA SER A 194 -7.07 17.56 4.67
C SER A 194 -6.62 17.23 3.24
N LEU A 195 -5.66 16.33 3.05
CA LEU A 195 -5.33 15.80 1.72
C LEU A 195 -6.50 15.00 1.12
N PHE A 196 -7.35 14.42 1.97
CA PHE A 196 -8.37 13.42 1.63
C PHE A 196 -9.78 13.91 2.02
N PRO A 197 -10.38 14.87 1.29
CA PRO A 197 -11.66 15.46 1.67
C PRO A 197 -12.82 14.45 1.75
N ASN A 198 -12.76 13.32 1.04
CA ASN A 198 -13.78 12.27 1.02
C ASN A 198 -13.37 10.97 1.73
N LEU A 199 -12.43 11.06 2.68
CA LEU A 199 -11.92 9.89 3.39
C LEU A 199 -13.01 9.26 4.27
N LYS A 200 -13.30 7.99 4.02
CA LYS A 200 -14.28 7.21 4.78
C LYS A 200 -13.62 6.34 5.84
N LYS A 201 -12.40 5.86 5.57
CA LYS A 201 -11.72 4.88 6.40
C LYS A 201 -10.22 5.16 6.49
N ALA A 202 -9.69 5.14 7.71
CA ALA A 202 -8.26 5.06 7.95
C ALA A 202 -7.91 3.68 8.51
N VAL A 203 -6.87 3.06 7.97
CA VAL A 203 -6.29 1.81 8.45
C VAL A 203 -4.89 2.10 8.96
N PHE A 204 -4.55 1.53 10.12
CA PHE A 204 -3.25 1.73 10.73
C PHE A 204 -2.48 0.42 10.80
N ILE A 205 -1.18 0.51 10.54
CA ILE A 205 -0.25 -0.62 10.67
C ILE A 205 0.87 -0.27 11.65
N ASP A 206 1.44 -1.29 12.29
CA ASP A 206 2.61 -1.16 13.16
C ASP A 206 3.95 -1.12 12.37
N LYS A 207 5.06 -1.02 13.10
CA LYS A 207 6.42 -1.04 12.57
C LYS A 207 6.74 -2.28 11.73
N ASN A 208 6.05 -3.41 11.94
CA ASN A 208 6.20 -4.64 11.17
C ASN A 208 5.27 -4.69 9.95
N GLY A 209 4.30 -3.79 9.89
CA GLY A 209 3.26 -3.75 8.85
C GLY A 209 2.04 -4.59 9.19
N LYS A 210 1.86 -5.02 10.44
CA LYS A 210 0.67 -5.71 10.92
C LYS A 210 -0.42 -4.71 11.24
N LEU A 211 -1.67 -5.09 11.00
CA LEU A 211 -2.83 -4.28 11.35
C LEU A 211 -2.90 -4.06 12.87
N LEU A 212 -3.28 -2.86 13.28
CA LEU A 212 -3.53 -2.59 14.69
C LEU A 212 -4.80 -3.27 15.18
N ASN A 213 -4.88 -3.47 16.49
CA ASN A 213 -6.15 -3.88 17.09
C ASN A 213 -7.24 -2.81 16.86
N PRO A 214 -8.52 -3.22 16.80
CA PRO A 214 -9.64 -2.32 16.59
C PRO A 214 -9.72 -1.10 17.53
N MET A 215 -9.41 -1.25 18.81
CA MET A 215 -9.46 -0.12 19.76
C MET A 215 -8.47 0.99 19.41
N LEU A 216 -7.21 0.61 19.15
CA LEU A 216 -6.19 1.57 18.72
C LEU A 216 -6.54 2.19 17.36
N THR A 217 -7.14 1.41 16.46
CA THR A 217 -7.61 1.89 15.15
C THR A 217 -8.65 2.98 15.31
N VAL A 218 -9.68 2.78 16.15
CA VAL A 218 -10.72 3.79 16.41
C VAL A 218 -10.12 5.05 17.01
N ARG A 219 -9.26 4.90 18.03
CA ARG A 219 -8.58 6.05 18.68
C ARG A 219 -7.80 6.89 17.67
N LEU A 220 -6.98 6.26 16.82
CA LEU A 220 -6.18 6.98 15.84
C LEU A 220 -7.05 7.59 14.72
N THR A 221 -8.13 6.91 14.33
CA THR A 221 -9.11 7.41 13.35
C THR A 221 -9.71 8.73 13.81
N HIS A 222 -10.13 8.83 15.08
CA HIS A 222 -10.64 10.09 15.65
C HIS A 222 -9.62 11.22 15.60
N THR A 223 -8.32 10.91 15.75
CA THR A 223 -7.27 11.95 15.71
C THR A 223 -7.04 12.53 14.31
N LEU A 224 -7.60 11.90 13.26
CA LEU A 224 -7.66 12.44 11.90
C LEU A 224 -8.96 13.22 11.64
N GLY A 225 -9.82 13.40 12.64
CA GLY A 225 -11.12 14.08 12.49
C GLY A 225 -12.23 13.22 11.90
N LEU A 226 -12.00 11.91 11.72
CA LEU A 226 -13.01 10.98 11.24
C LEU A 226 -13.91 10.50 12.38
N LYS A 227 -15.20 10.33 12.08
CA LYS A 227 -16.14 9.64 12.97
C LYS A 227 -15.94 8.13 12.83
N ALA A 228 -15.69 7.44 13.93
CA ALA A 228 -15.62 5.99 14.00
C ALA A 228 -16.43 5.51 15.20
N SER A 229 -17.21 4.43 15.02
CA SER A 229 -17.89 3.80 16.14
C SER A 229 -16.89 2.97 16.95
N PRO A 230 -16.94 3.02 18.29
CA PRO A 230 -16.10 2.16 19.12
C PRO A 230 -16.42 0.68 18.87
N PRO A 231 -15.44 -0.24 18.99
CA PRO A 231 -15.72 -1.67 18.84
C PRO A 231 -16.69 -2.14 19.93
N SER A 232 -17.54 -3.12 19.63
CA SER A 232 -18.46 -3.66 20.64
C SER A 232 -17.70 -4.30 21.81
N LEU A 233 -18.33 -4.41 22.99
CA LEU A 233 -17.70 -5.07 24.15
C LEU A 233 -17.26 -6.50 23.82
N LEU A 234 -18.06 -7.23 23.02
CA LEU A 234 -17.72 -8.56 22.51
C LEU A 234 -16.45 -8.55 21.67
N GLN A 235 -16.31 -7.60 20.75
CA GLN A 235 -15.11 -7.45 19.93
C GLN A 235 -13.90 -7.12 20.81
N GLN A 236 -14.05 -6.19 21.76
CA GLN A 236 -12.99 -5.82 22.70
C GLN A 236 -12.53 -7.01 23.54
N ALA A 237 -13.46 -7.78 24.11
CA ALA A 237 -13.18 -8.97 24.90
C ALA A 237 -12.51 -10.08 24.06
N SER A 238 -12.96 -10.28 22.83
CA SER A 238 -12.39 -11.25 21.89
C SER A 238 -10.95 -10.91 21.53
N ILE A 239 -10.66 -9.64 21.25
CA ILE A 239 -9.29 -9.16 20.99
C ILE A 239 -8.40 -9.35 22.22
N PHE A 240 -8.89 -8.96 23.39
CA PHE A 240 -8.15 -9.13 24.64
C PHE A 240 -7.78 -10.60 24.87
N ALA A 241 -8.74 -11.52 24.71
CA ALA A 241 -8.51 -12.95 24.82
C ALA A 241 -7.50 -13.45 23.77
N ALA A 242 -7.59 -12.97 22.53
CA ALA A 242 -6.66 -13.35 21.45
C ALA A 242 -5.23 -12.87 21.68
N LEU A 243 -5.04 -11.69 22.27
CA LEU A 243 -3.71 -11.11 22.58
C LEU A 243 -3.07 -11.68 23.85
N ASN A 244 -3.87 -12.27 24.74
CA ASN A 244 -3.41 -12.80 26.02
C ASN A 244 -3.54 -14.32 26.12
N LYS A 245 -3.51 -15.04 24.99
CA LYS A 245 -3.72 -16.50 24.94
C LYS A 245 -2.83 -17.30 25.89
N ASP A 246 -1.62 -16.82 26.17
CA ASP A 246 -0.66 -17.49 27.06
C ASP A 246 -0.91 -17.18 28.55
N LYS A 247 -1.68 -16.12 28.84
CA LYS A 247 -2.05 -15.67 30.19
C LYS A 247 -3.50 -16.00 30.55
N VAL A 248 -4.30 -16.38 29.57
CA VAL A 248 -5.72 -16.66 29.70
C VAL A 248 -5.93 -18.17 29.69
N ASN A 249 -6.35 -18.71 30.82
CA ASN A 249 -6.63 -20.14 30.94
C ASN A 249 -7.89 -20.49 30.13
N LYS A 250 -7.70 -21.08 28.94
CA LYS A 250 -8.77 -21.43 28.00
C LYS A 250 -9.82 -22.36 28.61
N SER A 251 -9.49 -23.18 29.62
CA SER A 251 -10.44 -24.07 30.27
C SER A 251 -11.41 -23.36 31.24
N LYS A 252 -11.16 -22.09 31.57
CA LYS A 252 -11.99 -21.29 32.48
C LYS A 252 -12.83 -20.21 31.79
N ILE A 253 -12.72 -20.05 30.47
CA ILE A 253 -13.50 -19.05 29.72
C ILE A 253 -14.45 -19.75 28.76
N ALA A 254 -15.74 -19.72 29.08
CA ALA A 254 -16.80 -20.10 28.16
C ALA A 254 -16.96 -18.97 27.11
N LEU A 255 -16.38 -19.17 25.94
CA LEU A 255 -16.59 -18.29 24.78
C LEU A 255 -17.76 -18.82 23.95
N ASN A 256 -18.68 -17.96 23.54
CA ASN A 256 -19.68 -18.31 22.53
C ASN A 256 -18.99 -18.47 21.16
N ASP A 257 -19.70 -19.08 20.20
CA ASP A 257 -19.10 -19.41 18.90
C ASP A 257 -18.73 -18.14 18.10
N GLU A 258 -19.50 -17.07 18.25
CA GLU A 258 -19.19 -15.76 17.69
C GLU A 258 -17.83 -15.20 18.21
N ALA A 259 -17.57 -15.28 19.51
CA ALA A 259 -16.28 -14.88 20.08
C ALA A 259 -15.12 -15.78 19.62
N LYS A 260 -15.37 -17.09 19.46
CA LYS A 260 -14.36 -18.03 18.93
C LYS A 260 -14.00 -17.70 17.49
N GLU A 261 -14.99 -17.40 16.64
CA GLU A 261 -14.76 -16.96 15.25
C GLU A 261 -13.97 -15.65 15.21
N TYR A 262 -14.32 -14.67 16.04
CA TYR A 262 -13.57 -13.41 16.13
C TYR A 262 -12.12 -13.64 16.58
N ILE A 263 -11.89 -14.49 17.58
CA ILE A 263 -10.54 -14.84 18.04
C ILE A 263 -9.76 -15.54 16.93
N ALA A 264 -10.37 -16.48 16.20
CA ALA A 264 -9.75 -17.17 15.08
C ALA A 264 -9.37 -16.20 13.96
N ALA A 265 -10.27 -15.28 13.59
CA ALA A 265 -10.01 -14.24 12.60
C ALA A 265 -8.84 -13.33 13.02
N VAL A 266 -8.79 -12.86 14.27
CA VAL A 266 -7.67 -12.05 14.78
C VAL A 266 -6.34 -12.82 14.75
N SER A 267 -6.39 -14.14 14.97
CA SER A 267 -5.21 -15.02 14.98
C SER A 267 -4.65 -15.25 13.58
N THR A 268 -5.50 -15.30 12.55
CA THR A 268 -5.06 -15.47 11.15
C THR A 268 -4.30 -14.26 10.60
N PHE A 269 -4.45 -13.07 11.20
CA PHE A 269 -3.64 -11.88 10.84
C PHE A 269 -2.29 -11.80 11.57
N SER A 270 -2.02 -12.75 12.48
CA SER A 270 -0.86 -12.74 13.36
C SER A 270 0.32 -13.59 12.87
N ASN A 271 0.13 -14.40 11.82
CA ASN A 271 1.17 -15.26 11.22
C ASN A 271 1.66 -14.73 9.87
#